data_AF-A0A961X9D7-F1
#
_entry.id   AF-A0A961X9D7-F1
#
_cell.length_a   1.000
_cell.length_b   1.000
_cell.length_c   1.000
_cell.angle_alpha   90.00
_cell.angle_beta   90.00
_cell.angle_gamma   90.00
#
_symmetry.space_group_name_H-M   'P 1'
#
loop_
_entity.id
_entity.type
_entity.pdbx_description
1 polymer ?
#
loop_
_entity_poly.entity_id
_entity_poly.type
_entity_poly.pdbx_seq_one_letter_code
_entity_poly.pdbx_strand_id
1 'polypeptide(L)'
;VFLHSGLTQYRGQARNDTERRTLLRFSNIEVVVALAIAGMVNMAMVIMAAAAFHNGHSEVAEIETAYHTLTPLLGGAAAAVFLVSLLTSGISSSVVGTMAGQMIMQGFVRFSIPIWLRRAVTMVPAFAVIAWGVNPTQALVMSQVVLSIALPVPMLALLHFTSSRRIMGDFVNGKRIMALASFGALVVLTLNFVLLAGEFGMPIPFLG
;
A
#
# COMPACT_ATOMS: atom_id res chain seq x y z
N VAL A 1 -6.30 3.33 -3.37
CA VAL A 1 -7.54 4.15 -3.44
C VAL A 1 -7.71 4.78 -4.82
N PHE A 2 -6.90 5.77 -5.23
CA PHE A 2 -7.08 6.48 -6.50
C PHE A 2 -7.11 5.60 -7.75
N LEU A 3 -6.18 4.64 -7.87
CA LEU A 3 -6.18 3.71 -9.00
C LEU A 3 -7.45 2.86 -9.05
N HIS A 4 -7.89 2.32 -7.91
CA HIS A 4 -9.10 1.52 -7.83
C HIS A 4 -10.33 2.34 -8.25
N SER A 5 -10.49 3.55 -7.70
CA SER A 5 -11.56 4.48 -8.09
C SER A 5 -11.53 4.80 -9.59
N GLY A 6 -10.34 5.00 -10.16
CA GLY A 6 -10.15 5.22 -11.61
C GLY A 6 -10.57 4.01 -12.44
N LEU A 7 -10.04 2.83 -12.14
CA LEU A 7 -10.35 1.60 -12.89
C LEU A 7 -11.84 1.22 -12.80
N THR A 8 -12.50 1.49 -11.68
CA THR A 8 -13.94 1.25 -11.54
C THR A 8 -14.79 2.15 -12.43
N GLN A 9 -14.33 3.35 -12.80
CA GLN A 9 -15.06 4.22 -13.74
C GLN A 9 -15.06 3.68 -15.18
N TYR A 10 -14.05 2.89 -15.55
CA TYR A 10 -13.92 2.31 -16.89
C TYR A 10 -14.63 0.96 -17.06
N ARG A 11 -15.13 0.35 -15.98
CA ARG A 11 -15.77 -0.99 -16.01
C ARG A 11 -17.20 -1.02 -16.58
N GLY A 12 -17.77 0.11 -16.96
CA GLY A 12 -19.08 0.23 -17.59
C GLY A 12 -19.96 1.27 -16.90
N GLN A 13 -20.61 2.13 -17.69
CA GLN A 13 -21.58 3.09 -17.16
C GLN A 13 -22.88 2.35 -16.84
N ALA A 14 -23.20 2.19 -15.56
CA ALA A 14 -24.49 1.68 -15.14
C ALA A 14 -25.60 2.54 -15.76
N ARG A 15 -26.54 1.92 -16.47
CA ARG A 15 -27.64 2.63 -17.12
C ARG A 15 -28.74 2.97 -16.11
N ASN A 16 -28.90 2.13 -15.08
CA ASN A 16 -29.92 2.24 -14.03
C ASN A 16 -29.34 1.99 -12.63
N ASP A 17 -30.05 2.45 -11.58
CA ASP A 17 -29.62 2.27 -10.18
C ASP A 17 -29.52 0.80 -9.75
N THR A 18 -30.36 -0.08 -10.29
CA THR A 18 -30.31 -1.52 -10.01
C THR A 18 -29.01 -2.14 -10.53
N GLU A 19 -28.55 -1.72 -11.71
CA GLU A 19 -27.29 -2.16 -12.29
C GLU A 19 -26.10 -1.62 -11.49
N ARG A 20 -26.17 -0.35 -11.06
CA ARG A 20 -25.15 0.26 -10.18
C ARG A 20 -25.03 -0.51 -8.85
N ARG A 21 -26.14 -0.90 -8.22
CA ARG A 21 -26.13 -1.74 -7.00
C ARG A 21 -25.44 -3.08 -7.23
N THR A 22 -25.72 -3.73 -8.36
CA THR A 22 -25.12 -5.01 -8.73
C THR A 22 -23.62 -4.87 -8.97
N LEU A 23 -23.19 -3.86 -9.73
CA LEU A 23 -21.77 -3.58 -9.95
C LEU A 23 -21.02 -3.28 -8.64
N LEU A 24 -21.62 -2.50 -7.74
CA LEU A 24 -21.03 -2.24 -6.42
C LEU A 24 -20.90 -3.51 -5.59
N ARG A 25 -21.90 -4.41 -5.63
CA ARG A 25 -21.84 -5.69 -4.91
C ARG A 25 -20.70 -6.57 -5.44
N PHE A 26 -20.56 -6.70 -6.76
CA PHE A 26 -19.45 -7.45 -7.36
C PHE A 26 -18.09 -6.82 -7.04
N SER A 27 -17.96 -5.50 -7.20
CA SER A 27 -16.74 -4.77 -6.87
C SER A 27 -16.35 -4.95 -5.40
N ASN A 28 -17.31 -4.92 -4.47
CA ASN A 28 -17.03 -5.14 -3.05
C ASN A 28 -16.53 -6.58 -2.78
N ILE A 29 -17.14 -7.59 -3.40
CA ILE A 29 -16.70 -8.98 -3.26
C ILE A 29 -15.27 -9.14 -3.79
N GLU A 30 -14.97 -8.59 -4.97
CA GLU A 30 -13.63 -8.64 -5.55
C GLU A 30 -12.58 -7.99 -4.65
N VAL A 31 -12.88 -6.82 -4.08
CA VAL A 31 -11.97 -6.13 -3.16
C VAL A 31 -11.77 -6.93 -1.88
N VAL A 32 -12.83 -7.48 -1.30
CA VAL A 32 -12.74 -8.32 -0.09
C VAL A 32 -11.89 -9.55 -0.34
N VAL A 33 -12.12 -10.26 -1.45
CA VAL A 33 -11.34 -11.45 -1.81
C VAL A 33 -9.88 -11.09 -2.07
N ALA A 34 -9.61 -10.04 -2.82
CA ALA A 34 -8.24 -9.60 -3.11
C ALA A 34 -7.48 -9.19 -1.84
N LEU A 35 -8.11 -8.42 -0.95
CA LEU A 35 -7.50 -8.02 0.32
C LEU A 35 -7.33 -9.19 1.29
N ALA A 36 -8.25 -10.16 1.30
CA ALA A 36 -8.10 -11.38 2.10
C ALA A 36 -6.91 -12.21 1.64
N ILE A 37 -6.72 -12.39 0.34
CA ILE A 37 -5.55 -13.09 -0.23
C ILE A 37 -4.26 -12.34 0.13
N ALA A 38 -4.22 -11.02 -0.06
CA ALA A 38 -3.06 -10.22 0.32
C ALA A 38 -2.75 -10.33 1.84
N GLY A 39 -3.79 -10.33 2.67
CA GLY A 39 -3.66 -10.54 4.11
C GLY A 39 -3.09 -11.92 4.46
N MET A 40 -3.53 -12.99 3.79
CA MET A 40 -2.97 -14.33 3.96
C MET A 40 -1.49 -14.40 3.58
N VAL A 41 -1.09 -13.74 2.48
CA VAL A 41 0.32 -13.66 2.09
C VAL A 41 1.15 -12.91 3.13
N ASN A 42 0.66 -11.77 3.63
CA ASN A 42 1.33 -11.02 4.70
C ASN A 42 1.47 -11.85 5.98
N MET A 43 0.43 -12.57 6.39
CA MET A 43 0.49 -13.49 7.53
C MET A 43 1.50 -14.62 7.32
N ALA A 44 1.54 -15.21 6.12
CA ALA A 44 2.51 -16.24 5.78
C ALA A 44 3.96 -15.71 5.85
N MET A 45 4.21 -14.49 5.40
CA MET A 45 5.53 -13.85 5.52
C MET A 45 5.96 -13.68 6.98
N VAL A 46 5.05 -13.21 7.85
CA VAL A 46 5.35 -13.05 9.29
C VAL A 46 5.61 -14.39 9.96
N ILE A 47 4.80 -15.42 9.67
CA ILE A 47 4.98 -16.76 10.23
C ILE A 47 6.31 -17.37 9.76
N MET A 48 6.66 -17.20 8.48
CA MET A 48 7.93 -17.68 7.93
C MET A 48 9.11 -16.98 8.60
N ALA A 49 9.08 -15.64 8.72
CA ALA A 49 10.13 -14.89 9.39
C ALA A 49 10.26 -15.30 10.87
N ALA A 50 9.15 -15.45 11.58
CA ALA A 50 9.15 -15.94 12.94
C ALA A 50 9.79 -17.34 13.04
N ALA A 51 9.38 -18.30 12.20
CA ALA A 51 9.93 -19.66 12.22
C ALA A 51 11.42 -19.71 11.86
N ALA A 52 11.88 -18.88 10.91
CA ALA A 52 13.28 -18.85 10.46
C ALA A 52 14.22 -18.18 11.47
N PHE A 53 13.77 -17.13 12.17
CA PHE A 53 14.63 -16.30 13.02
C PHE A 53 14.42 -16.50 14.54
N HIS A 54 13.51 -17.39 14.97
CA HIS A 54 13.24 -17.62 16.39
C HIS A 54 14.45 -18.17 17.19
N ASN A 55 15.39 -18.86 16.53
CA ASN A 55 16.47 -19.63 17.20
C ASN A 55 17.90 -19.06 17.08
N GLY A 56 18.11 -17.87 16.52
CA GLY A 56 19.46 -17.26 16.53
C GLY A 56 19.67 -16.17 15.49
N HIS A 57 20.24 -15.05 15.94
CA HIS A 57 20.60 -13.83 15.20
C HIS A 57 19.48 -12.80 15.05
N SER A 58 19.17 -12.10 16.15
CA SER A 58 18.27 -10.94 16.22
C SER A 58 18.75 -9.69 15.46
N GLU A 59 19.91 -9.74 14.79
CA GLU A 59 20.58 -8.56 14.20
C GLU A 59 20.53 -8.46 12.68
N VAL A 60 19.86 -9.35 11.94
CA VAL A 60 19.94 -9.31 10.47
C VAL A 60 18.58 -9.29 9.79
N ALA A 61 18.02 -8.09 9.67
CA ALA A 61 16.78 -7.77 8.96
C ALA A 61 17.03 -7.45 7.46
N GLU A 62 17.99 -8.11 6.83
CA GLU A 62 18.31 -7.88 5.42
C GLU A 62 17.79 -9.01 4.51
N ILE A 63 17.22 -8.61 3.38
CA ILE A 63 16.62 -9.51 2.37
C ILE A 63 17.65 -10.54 1.87
N GLU A 64 18.92 -10.15 1.82
CA GLU A 64 20.05 -11.00 1.40
C GLU A 64 20.28 -12.16 2.38
N THR A 65 20.15 -11.90 3.69
CA THR A 65 20.29 -12.93 4.72
C THR A 65 19.10 -13.87 4.74
N ALA A 66 17.88 -13.37 4.51
CA ALA A 66 16.70 -14.24 4.39
C ALA A 66 16.88 -15.33 3.32
N TYR A 67 17.48 -15.01 2.17
CA TYR A 67 17.79 -15.99 1.12
C TYR A 67 18.79 -17.07 1.58
N HIS A 68 19.86 -16.66 2.27
CA HIS A 68 20.87 -17.58 2.80
C HIS A 68 20.35 -18.45 3.95
N THR A 69 19.38 -17.97 4.75
CA THR A 69 18.74 -18.75 5.83
C THR A 69 17.63 -19.67 5.30
N LEU A 70 16.94 -19.28 4.23
CA LEU A 70 15.87 -20.07 3.60
C LEU A 70 16.39 -21.32 2.86
N THR A 71 17.59 -21.24 2.27
CA THR A 71 18.18 -22.33 1.50
C THR A 71 18.39 -23.62 2.32
N PRO A 72 18.96 -23.58 3.54
CA PRO A 72 19.10 -24.77 4.39
C PRO A 72 17.81 -25.22 5.09
N LEU A 73 16.83 -24.32 5.33
CA LEU A 73 15.60 -24.65 6.08
C LEU A 73 14.45 -25.15 5.19
N LEU A 74 14.32 -24.66 3.96
CA LEU A 74 13.17 -24.91 3.07
C LEU A 74 13.57 -25.48 1.70
N GLY A 75 14.87 -25.61 1.42
CA GLY A 75 15.42 -26.17 0.19
C GLY A 75 15.56 -25.15 -0.96
N GLY A 76 16.46 -25.42 -1.91
CA GLY A 76 16.77 -24.50 -3.02
C GLY A 76 15.58 -24.14 -3.91
N ALA A 77 14.56 -25.00 -3.99
CA ALA A 77 13.33 -24.73 -4.72
C ALA A 77 12.48 -23.63 -4.05
N ALA A 78 12.41 -23.58 -2.71
CA ALA A 78 11.66 -22.56 -1.98
C ALA A 78 12.32 -21.18 -2.13
N ALA A 79 13.66 -21.12 -2.09
CA ALA A 79 14.42 -19.89 -2.32
C ALA A 79 14.20 -19.32 -3.73
N ALA A 80 14.14 -20.18 -4.75
CA ALA A 80 13.84 -19.77 -6.13
C ALA A 80 12.41 -19.20 -6.26
N VAL A 81 11.41 -19.87 -5.68
CA VAL A 81 10.02 -19.39 -5.69
C VAL A 81 9.89 -18.06 -4.95
N PHE A 82 10.61 -17.89 -3.83
CA PHE A 82 10.65 -16.64 -3.09
C PHE A 82 11.22 -15.49 -3.94
N LEU A 83 12.37 -15.69 -4.59
CA LEU A 83 12.98 -14.69 -5.47
C LEU A 83 12.07 -14.31 -6.65
N VAL A 84 11.47 -15.30 -7.32
CA VAL A 84 10.54 -15.04 -8.42
C VAL A 84 9.32 -14.26 -7.93
N SER A 85 8.79 -14.60 -6.76
CA SER A 85 7.66 -13.89 -6.14
C SER A 85 8.03 -12.44 -5.79
N LEU A 86 9.23 -12.22 -5.23
CA LEU A 86 9.73 -10.90 -4.87
C LEU A 86 9.90 -10.01 -6.11
N LEU A 87 10.51 -10.54 -7.17
CA LEU A 87 10.66 -9.83 -8.45
C LEU A 87 9.32 -9.52 -9.10
N THR A 88 8.41 -10.50 -9.14
CA THR A 88 7.07 -10.32 -9.71
C THR A 88 6.27 -9.28 -8.94
N SER A 89 6.36 -9.29 -7.60
CA SER A 89 5.76 -8.28 -6.72
C SER A 89 6.33 -6.88 -6.99
N GLY A 90 7.65 -6.76 -7.13
CA GLY A 90 8.30 -5.48 -7.46
C GLY A 90 7.86 -4.90 -8.80
N ILE A 91 7.78 -5.75 -9.85
CA ILE A 91 7.30 -5.35 -11.17
C ILE A 91 5.82 -4.93 -11.10
N SER A 92 4.98 -5.74 -10.45
CA SER A 92 3.55 -5.44 -10.28
C SER A 92 3.32 -4.11 -9.56
N SER A 93 4.02 -3.91 -8.44
CA SER A 93 3.97 -2.67 -7.66
C SER A 93 4.43 -1.45 -8.47
N SER A 94 5.49 -1.58 -9.27
CA SER A 94 5.95 -0.51 -10.16
C SER A 94 4.88 -0.11 -11.19
N VAL A 95 4.24 -1.09 -11.84
CA VAL A 95 3.19 -0.82 -12.83
C VAL A 95 1.98 -0.16 -12.17
N VAL A 96 1.51 -0.70 -11.05
CA VAL A 96 0.42 -0.13 -10.25
C VAL A 96 0.74 1.29 -9.79
N GLY A 97 1.97 1.55 -9.32
CA GLY A 97 2.45 2.86 -8.91
C GLY A 97 2.43 3.88 -10.06
N THR A 98 2.90 3.50 -11.25
CA THR A 98 2.86 4.37 -12.42
C THR A 98 1.43 4.73 -12.84
N MET A 99 0.50 3.76 -12.83
CA MET A 99 -0.91 4.02 -13.14
C MET A 99 -1.58 4.92 -12.09
N ALA A 100 -1.33 4.66 -10.81
CA ALA A 100 -1.84 5.50 -9.72
C ALA A 100 -1.34 6.95 -9.84
N GLY A 101 -0.05 7.14 -10.12
CA GLY A 101 0.52 8.46 -10.40
C GLY A 101 -0.12 9.14 -11.60
N GLN A 102 -0.58 8.38 -12.60
CA GLN A 102 -1.27 8.93 -13.78
C GLN A 102 -2.62 9.50 -13.39
N MET A 103 -3.40 8.70 -12.66
CA MET A 103 -4.74 9.10 -12.20
C MET A 103 -4.67 10.34 -11.32
N ILE A 104 -3.66 10.43 -10.44
CA ILE A 104 -3.46 11.60 -9.59
C ILE A 104 -3.06 12.82 -10.43
N MET A 105 -2.07 12.71 -11.32
CA MET A 105 -1.64 13.85 -12.14
C MET A 105 -2.73 14.35 -13.08
N GLN A 106 -3.47 13.44 -13.73
CA GLN A 106 -4.59 13.81 -14.60
C GLN A 106 -5.75 14.41 -13.81
N GLY A 107 -6.04 13.90 -12.61
CA GLY A 107 -7.13 14.38 -11.77
C GLY A 107 -6.84 15.73 -11.10
N PHE A 108 -5.64 15.94 -10.57
CA PHE A 108 -5.29 17.12 -9.77
C PHE A 108 -4.52 18.19 -10.53
N VAL A 109 -3.60 17.80 -11.41
CA VAL A 109 -2.69 18.72 -12.13
C VAL A 109 -3.12 18.93 -13.59
N ARG A 110 -4.04 18.09 -14.11
CA ARG A 110 -4.52 18.06 -15.50
C ARG A 110 -3.38 17.97 -16.52
N PHE A 111 -2.27 17.36 -16.13
CA PHE A 111 -1.07 17.20 -16.93
C PHE A 111 -0.71 15.72 -17.04
N SER A 112 -0.17 15.31 -18.19
CA SER A 112 0.29 13.94 -18.44
C SER A 112 1.74 13.95 -18.91
N ILE A 113 2.63 13.36 -18.13
CA ILE A 113 3.99 13.04 -18.57
C ILE A 113 4.07 11.64 -19.20
N PRO A 114 4.95 11.42 -20.19
CA PRO A 114 5.24 10.10 -20.74
C PRO A 114 5.65 9.09 -19.67
N ILE A 115 5.25 7.83 -19.85
CA ILE A 115 5.50 6.75 -18.88
C ILE A 115 7.01 6.54 -18.64
N TRP A 116 7.83 6.63 -19.69
CA TRP A 116 9.28 6.45 -19.59
C TRP A 116 9.94 7.54 -18.72
N LEU A 117 9.55 8.79 -18.92
CA LEU A 117 10.07 9.94 -18.15
C LEU A 117 9.68 9.82 -16.68
N ARG A 118 8.43 9.40 -16.42
CA ARG A 118 7.96 9.14 -15.06
C ARG A 118 8.75 8.04 -14.38
N ARG A 119 8.97 6.92 -15.08
CA ARG A 119 9.73 5.79 -14.53
C ARG A 119 11.17 6.19 -14.21
N ALA A 120 11.80 6.98 -15.08
CA ALA A 120 13.13 7.55 -14.84
C ALA A 120 13.13 8.40 -13.56
N VAL A 121 12.23 9.38 -13.44
CA VAL A 121 12.15 10.25 -12.25
C VAL A 121 11.88 9.45 -10.97
N THR A 122 11.00 8.45 -11.00
CA THR A 122 10.71 7.59 -9.83
C THR A 122 11.86 6.65 -9.45
N MET A 123 12.78 6.36 -10.38
CA MET A 123 13.95 5.53 -10.11
C MET A 123 15.15 6.32 -9.57
N VAL A 124 15.20 7.64 -9.81
CA VAL A 124 16.31 8.50 -9.34
C VAL A 124 16.60 8.34 -7.84
N PRO A 125 15.61 8.36 -6.93
CA PRO A 125 15.88 8.20 -5.50
C PRO A 125 16.52 6.85 -5.16
N ALA A 126 16.08 5.77 -5.82
CA ALA A 126 16.62 4.43 -5.59
C ALA A 126 18.08 4.33 -6.05
N PHE A 127 18.41 4.87 -7.23
CA PHE A 127 19.79 4.92 -7.72
C PHE A 127 20.69 5.82 -6.86
N ALA A 128 20.16 6.94 -6.36
CA ALA A 128 20.89 7.84 -5.47
C ALA A 128 21.27 7.14 -4.14
N VAL A 129 20.34 6.38 -3.56
CA VAL A 129 20.57 5.58 -2.35
C VAL A 129 21.68 4.53 -2.58
N ILE A 130 21.62 3.81 -3.70
CA ILE A 130 22.63 2.80 -4.06
C ILE A 130 24.00 3.47 -4.27
N ALA A 131 24.04 4.60 -4.99
CA ALA A 131 25.28 5.32 -5.26
C ALA A 131 25.94 5.89 -4.01
N TRP A 132 25.15 6.24 -2.99
CA TRP A 132 25.65 6.70 -1.68
C TRP A 132 25.94 5.57 -0.68
N GLY A 133 25.69 4.30 -1.04
CA GLY A 133 25.94 3.16 -0.15
C GLY A 133 25.10 3.19 1.13
N VAL A 134 23.95 3.88 1.12
CA VAL A 134 23.07 3.98 2.28
C VAL A 134 22.39 2.63 2.51
N ASN A 135 22.24 2.25 3.78
CA ASN A 135 21.55 1.03 4.17
C ASN A 135 20.13 0.97 3.54
N PRO A 136 19.79 -0.07 2.77
CA PRO A 136 18.47 -0.21 2.12
C PRO A 136 17.31 -0.08 3.10
N THR A 137 17.50 -0.55 4.33
CA THR A 137 16.55 -0.45 5.43
C THR A 137 16.22 1.01 5.77
N GLN A 138 17.21 1.91 5.84
CA GLN A 138 16.98 3.33 6.12
C GLN A 138 16.24 4.02 4.97
N ALA A 139 16.60 3.70 3.72
CA ALA A 139 15.89 4.21 2.55
C ALA A 139 14.42 3.74 2.53
N LEU A 140 14.18 2.49 2.96
CA LEU A 140 12.84 1.94 3.10
C LEU A 140 12.05 2.66 4.20
N VAL A 141 12.64 2.91 5.37
CA VAL A 141 12.04 3.69 6.46
C VAL A 141 11.69 5.10 6.00
N MET A 142 12.62 5.81 5.35
CA MET A 142 12.37 7.15 4.81
C MET A 142 11.23 7.17 3.77
N SER A 143 11.12 6.13 2.94
CA SER A 143 10.00 5.98 2.01
C SER A 143 8.67 5.84 2.74
N GLN A 144 8.66 5.15 3.89
CA GLN A 144 7.47 5.06 4.75
C GLN A 144 7.12 6.41 5.37
N VAL A 145 8.10 7.19 5.83
CA VAL A 145 7.88 8.55 6.37
C VAL A 145 7.18 9.44 5.35
N VAL A 146 7.66 9.46 4.10
CA VAL A 146 7.03 10.23 3.01
C VAL A 146 5.60 9.76 2.76
N LEU A 147 5.38 8.43 2.74
CA LEU A 147 4.04 7.86 2.58
C LEU A 147 3.11 8.24 3.74
N SER A 148 3.59 8.21 4.97
CA SER A 148 2.85 8.59 6.18
C SER A 148 2.43 10.06 6.18
N ILE A 149 3.23 10.95 5.61
CA ILE A 149 2.85 12.37 5.42
C ILE A 149 1.80 12.51 4.32
N ALA A 150 1.88 11.72 3.24
CA ALA A 150 0.99 11.81 2.10
C ALA A 150 -0.40 11.17 2.33
N LEU A 151 -0.48 10.14 3.17
CA LEU A 151 -1.67 9.29 3.39
C LEU A 151 -2.89 10.00 4.03
N PRO A 152 -2.76 10.96 4.96
CA PRO A 152 -3.89 11.61 5.61
C PRO A 152 -4.85 12.32 4.65
N VAL A 153 -4.30 13.03 3.67
CA VAL A 153 -5.09 13.87 2.75
C VAL A 153 -6.07 13.03 1.91
N PRO A 154 -5.62 11.97 1.19
CA PRO A 154 -6.52 11.08 0.47
C PRO A 154 -7.56 10.37 1.35
N MET A 155 -7.16 9.94 2.55
CA MET A 155 -8.07 9.23 3.45
C MET A 155 -9.21 10.13 3.92
N LEU A 156 -8.90 11.34 4.41
CA LEU A 156 -9.92 12.29 4.84
C LEU A 156 -10.82 12.72 3.69
N ALA A 157 -10.25 12.97 2.51
CA ALA A 157 -11.02 13.29 1.31
C ALA A 157 -11.98 12.15 0.94
N LEU A 158 -11.55 10.90 1.00
CA LEU A 158 -12.40 9.74 0.72
C LEU A 158 -13.55 9.63 1.73
N LEU A 159 -13.30 9.81 3.02
CA LEU A 159 -14.37 9.80 4.03
C LEU A 159 -15.38 10.91 3.75
N HIS A 160 -14.91 12.12 3.45
CA HIS A 160 -15.78 13.25 3.14
C HIS A 160 -16.60 13.04 1.86
N PHE A 161 -15.99 12.53 0.80
CA PHE A 161 -16.70 12.28 -0.47
C PHE A 161 -17.71 11.15 -0.37
N THR A 162 -17.37 10.09 0.36
CA THR A 162 -18.27 8.93 0.56
C THR A 162 -19.40 9.22 1.57
N SER A 163 -19.26 10.25 2.42
CA SER A 163 -20.32 10.73 3.33
C SER A 163 -21.29 11.71 2.66
N SER A 164 -20.94 12.30 1.52
CA SER A 164 -21.67 13.40 0.92
C SER A 164 -22.79 12.91 -0.01
N ARG A 165 -24.06 13.20 0.34
CA ARG A 165 -25.21 12.99 -0.56
C ARG A 165 -25.09 13.73 -1.88
N ARG A 166 -24.37 14.86 -1.91
CA ARG A 166 -24.12 15.63 -3.14
C ARG A 166 -23.30 14.85 -4.16
N ILE A 167 -22.40 13.97 -3.70
CA ILE A 167 -21.50 13.20 -4.57
C ILE A 167 -22.04 11.78 -4.80
N MET A 168 -22.50 11.12 -3.74
CA MET A 168 -22.92 9.72 -3.80
C MET A 168 -24.42 9.50 -4.07
N GLY A 169 -25.26 10.54 -3.99
CA GLY A 169 -26.70 10.42 -4.18
C GLY A 169 -27.33 9.45 -3.17
N ASP A 170 -28.05 8.43 -3.66
CA ASP A 170 -28.66 7.38 -2.81
C ASP A 170 -27.69 6.29 -2.35
N PHE A 171 -26.44 6.34 -2.81
CA PHE A 171 -25.39 5.37 -2.49
C PHE A 171 -24.45 5.85 -1.37
N VAL A 172 -24.89 6.81 -0.55
CA VAL A 172 -24.09 7.29 0.60
C VAL A 172 -23.85 6.16 1.59
N ASN A 173 -22.66 6.15 2.18
CA ASN A 173 -22.33 5.24 3.26
C ASN A 173 -23.34 5.35 4.41
N GLY A 174 -23.90 4.20 4.82
CA GLY A 174 -24.73 4.12 6.01
C GLY A 174 -23.95 4.50 7.27
N LYS A 175 -24.64 4.97 8.32
CA LYS A 175 -24.02 5.44 9.58
C LYS A 175 -23.04 4.42 10.19
N ARG A 176 -23.34 3.12 10.10
CA ARG A 176 -22.48 2.03 10.59
C ARG A 176 -21.16 1.93 9.81
N ILE A 177 -21.23 1.97 8.48
CA ILE A 177 -20.04 1.92 7.61
C ILE A 177 -19.20 3.17 7.83
N MET A 178 -19.83 4.34 7.93
CA MET A 178 -19.13 5.58 8.21
C MET A 178 -18.42 5.56 9.56
N ALA A 179 -19.07 5.06 10.61
CA ALA A 179 -18.46 4.93 11.93
C ALA A 179 -17.25 3.98 11.90
N LEU A 180 -17.38 2.81 11.25
CA LEU A 180 -16.30 1.85 11.14
C LEU A 180 -15.13 2.39 10.29
N ALA A 181 -15.42 3.06 9.17
CA ALA A 181 -14.43 3.69 8.32
C ALA A 181 -13.71 4.84 9.05
N SER A 182 -14.43 5.64 9.82
CA SER A 182 -13.86 6.74 10.63
C SER A 182 -12.98 6.20 11.75
N PHE A 183 -13.42 5.14 12.43
CA PHE A 183 -12.61 4.47 13.45
C PHE A 183 -11.33 3.89 12.86
N GLY A 184 -11.41 3.13 11.76
CA GLY A 184 -10.24 2.61 11.08
C GLY A 184 -9.29 3.70 10.61
N ALA A 185 -9.85 4.80 10.07
CA ALA A 185 -9.06 5.96 9.66
C ALA A 185 -8.35 6.61 10.85
N LEU A 186 -9.04 6.80 11.97
CA LEU A 186 -8.47 7.35 13.19
C LEU A 186 -7.30 6.49 13.69
N VAL A 187 -7.47 5.16 13.73
CA VAL A 187 -6.41 4.23 14.15
C VAL A 187 -5.19 4.35 13.25
N VAL A 188 -5.38 4.28 11.92
CA VAL A 188 -4.27 4.37 10.96
C VAL A 188 -3.55 5.71 11.06
N LEU A 189 -4.29 6.82 11.13
CA LEU A 189 -3.70 8.16 11.25
C LEU A 189 -2.95 8.35 12.57
N THR A 190 -3.48 7.81 13.67
CA THR A 190 -2.81 7.84 14.97
C THR A 190 -1.51 7.06 14.92
N LEU A 191 -1.51 5.85 14.35
CA LEU A 191 -0.29 5.04 14.20
C LEU A 191 0.73 5.71 13.29
N ASN A 192 0.28 6.34 12.19
CA ASN A 192 1.16 7.10 11.30
C ASN A 192 1.77 8.30 12.03
N PHE A 193 0.98 9.00 12.86
CA PHE A 193 1.49 10.10 13.67
C PHE A 193 2.53 9.62 14.68
N VAL A 194 2.30 8.49 15.36
CA VAL A 194 3.28 7.90 16.28
C VAL A 194 4.58 7.53 15.55
N LEU A 195 4.50 6.92 14.37
CA LEU A 195 5.65 6.61 13.52
C LEU A 195 6.45 7.87 13.18
N LEU A 196 5.76 8.91 12.71
CA LEU A 196 6.40 10.19 12.39
C LEU A 196 7.01 10.84 13.64
N ALA A 197 6.30 10.86 14.76
CA ALA A 197 6.80 11.43 16.02
C ALA A 197 8.08 10.73 16.48
N GLY A 198 8.13 9.40 16.37
CA GLY A 198 9.33 8.61 16.66
C GLY A 198 10.52 8.97 15.76
N GLU A 199 10.30 9.05 14.44
CA GLU A 199 11.36 9.40 13.48
C GLU A 199 11.87 10.84 13.65
N PHE A 200 11.00 11.78 14.04
CA PHE A 200 11.38 13.17 14.32
C PHE A 200 11.89 13.38 15.76
N GLY A 201 12.01 12.33 16.56
CA GLY A 201 12.50 12.41 17.94
C GLY A 201 11.58 13.19 18.89
N MET A 202 10.30 13.34 18.55
CA MET A 202 9.33 13.92 19.48
C MET A 202 8.97 12.91 20.57
N PRO A 203 8.92 13.33 21.85
CA PRO A 203 8.52 12.44 22.94
C PRO A 203 7.08 11.96 22.69
N ILE A 204 6.92 10.65 22.56
CA ILE A 204 5.62 10.04 22.30
C ILE A 204 4.89 10.00 23.65
N PRO A 205 3.76 10.69 23.84
CA PRO A 205 3.12 10.83 25.15
C PRO A 205 2.59 9.52 25.77
N PHE A 206 2.75 8.38 25.09
CA PHE A 206 2.26 7.05 25.52
C PHE A 206 3.28 5.92 25.42
N LEU A 207 4.50 6.18 24.93
CA LEU A 207 5.60 5.22 24.89
C LEU A 207 6.77 5.91 25.60
N GLY A 208 6.87 5.64 26.91
CA GLY A 208 7.96 6.12 27.77
C GLY A 208 9.27 5.40 27.50
#